data_AF-A0A165X9K4-F1
#
_entry.id   AF-A0A165X9K4-F1
#
_cell.length_a   1.000
_cell.length_b   1.000
_cell.length_c   1.000
_cell.angle_alpha   90.00
_cell.angle_beta   90.00
_cell.angle_gamma   90.00
#
_symmetry.space_group_name_H-M   'P 1'
#
loop_
_entity.id
_entity.type
_entity.pdbx_description
1 polymer ?
#
loop_
_entity_poly.entity_id
_entity_poly.type
_entity_poly.pdbx_seq_one_letter_code
_entity_poly.pdbx_strand_id
1 'polypeptide(L)'
;MAGSDENTTLEKKARGAKSTKLSPSQVSLVRAIVDGDFADHVREVDSTFKGFGTVSGWVDGKVKGILNMPEIRSNADEDPKGFTKSISNMFRNHYNNVLKKSYRLGLSSTGDPSSQALPPVDDGFVKLLLPPLTGRHLYEAENKAALNEQRVAGGVGNYQHVLKVAWDGLDGDARSEWEQRARDEEGNIDQ
;
A
#
# COMPACT_ATOMS: atom_id res chain seq x y z
N MET A 1 21.61 47.41 -48.87
CA MET A 1 22.67 47.62 -47.85
C MET A 1 22.14 47.15 -46.51
N ALA A 2 23.07 46.68 -45.68
CA ALA A 2 22.95 45.77 -44.53
C ALA A 2 22.07 46.17 -43.33
N GLY A 3 21.79 45.15 -42.48
CA GLY A 3 21.39 45.25 -41.07
C GLY A 3 20.15 44.39 -40.77
N SER A 4 20.25 43.10 -40.44
CA SER A 4 20.63 42.50 -39.14
C SER A 4 19.73 42.93 -37.99
N ASP A 5 18.91 41.98 -37.50
CA ASP A 5 18.44 41.80 -36.12
C ASP A 5 17.60 40.50 -36.12
N GLU A 6 18.20 39.33 -35.93
CA GLU A 6 18.22 38.63 -34.64
C GLU A 6 16.90 38.70 -33.86
N ASN A 7 16.03 37.69 -34.03
CA ASN A 7 15.31 37.19 -32.86
C ASN A 7 14.99 35.69 -32.94
N THR A 8 15.99 34.92 -32.53
CA THR A 8 15.90 33.80 -31.59
C THR A 8 14.67 32.89 -31.70
N THR A 9 14.81 31.89 -32.55
CA THR A 9 14.12 30.60 -32.49
C THR A 9 14.18 30.05 -31.06
N LEU A 10 13.07 30.16 -30.32
CA LEU A 10 12.83 29.37 -29.10
C LEU A 10 12.54 27.92 -29.50
N GLU A 11 13.58 27.22 -29.95
CA GLU A 11 13.58 25.76 -29.95
C GLU A 11 13.57 25.30 -28.50
N LYS A 12 12.37 25.04 -27.99
CA LYS A 12 12.17 24.15 -26.84
C LYS A 12 12.85 22.83 -27.18
N LYS A 13 14.11 22.67 -26.70
CA LYS A 13 14.74 21.37 -26.54
C LYS A 13 13.85 20.52 -25.64
N ALA A 14 12.92 19.78 -26.26
CA ALA A 14 12.33 18.60 -25.67
C ALA A 14 13.48 17.63 -25.42
N ARG A 15 14.09 17.73 -24.23
CA ARG A 15 14.98 16.71 -23.70
C ARG A 15 14.13 15.48 -23.42
N GLY A 16 13.80 14.75 -24.48
CA GLY A 16 13.44 13.35 -24.38
C GLY A 16 14.66 12.62 -23.85
N ALA A 17 14.83 12.62 -22.53
CA ALA A 17 15.76 11.71 -21.88
C ALA A 17 15.33 10.32 -22.33
N LYS A 18 16.14 9.68 -23.18
CA LYS A 18 15.98 8.26 -23.49
C LYS A 18 15.84 7.59 -22.12
N SER A 19 14.72 6.92 -21.91
CA SER A 19 14.47 6.16 -20.69
C SER A 19 15.55 5.08 -20.63
N THR A 20 16.65 5.35 -19.93
CA THR A 20 17.77 4.42 -19.75
C THR A 20 17.29 3.24 -18.92
N LYS A 21 16.72 2.26 -19.62
CA LYS A 21 16.21 1.01 -19.06
C LYS A 21 17.34 0.01 -19.10
N LEU A 22 17.69 -0.51 -17.93
CA LEU A 22 18.46 -1.75 -17.80
C LEU A 22 17.83 -2.81 -18.70
N SER A 23 18.65 -3.60 -19.40
CA SER A 23 18.15 -4.74 -20.15
C SER A 23 17.51 -5.76 -19.19
N PRO A 24 16.62 -6.66 -19.66
CA PRO A 24 16.02 -7.67 -18.80
C PRO A 24 17.06 -8.53 -18.04
N SER A 25 18.19 -8.85 -18.67
CA SER A 25 19.29 -9.59 -18.03
C SER A 25 19.96 -8.78 -16.92
N GLN A 26 20.23 -7.48 -17.15
CA GLN A 26 20.78 -6.58 -16.15
C GLN A 26 19.82 -6.38 -14.97
N VAL A 27 18.51 -6.29 -15.24
CA VAL A 27 17.49 -6.21 -14.18
C VAL A 27 17.50 -7.47 -13.32
N SER A 28 17.56 -8.66 -13.91
CA SER A 28 17.61 -9.92 -13.16
C SER A 28 18.87 -10.02 -12.29
N LEU A 29 20.03 -9.61 -12.82
CA LEU A 29 21.29 -9.57 -12.08
C LEU A 29 21.18 -8.64 -10.85
N VAL A 30 20.71 -7.41 -11.06
CA VAL A 30 20.55 -6.44 -9.97
C VAL A 30 19.51 -6.91 -8.96
N ARG A 31 18.41 -7.54 -9.40
CA ARG A 31 17.40 -8.11 -8.50
C ARG A 31 17.96 -9.21 -7.62
N ALA A 32 18.79 -10.11 -8.14
CA ALA A 32 19.41 -11.16 -7.33
C ALA A 32 20.23 -10.57 -6.16
N ILE A 33 20.94 -9.46 -6.40
CA ILE A 33 21.71 -8.75 -5.37
C ILE A 33 20.78 -8.03 -4.38
N VAL A 34 19.71 -7.40 -4.89
CA VAL A 34 18.75 -6.65 -4.07
C VAL A 34 17.91 -7.58 -3.18
N ASP A 35 17.49 -8.74 -3.69
CA ASP A 35 16.64 -9.68 -2.95
C ASP A 35 17.46 -10.54 -1.96
N GLY A 36 18.75 -10.74 -2.21
CA GLY A 36 19.70 -11.44 -1.32
C GLY A 36 20.46 -10.51 -0.38
N ASP A 37 21.68 -10.13 -0.78
CA ASP A 37 22.64 -9.34 0.03
C ASP A 37 22.01 -8.13 0.73
N PHE A 38 21.15 -7.40 0.04
CA PHE A 38 20.56 -6.19 0.60
C PHE A 38 19.47 -6.47 1.63
N ALA A 39 18.66 -7.51 1.43
CA ALA A 39 17.66 -7.91 2.42
C ALA A 39 18.32 -8.32 3.74
N ASP A 40 19.42 -9.07 3.67
CA ASP A 40 20.16 -9.49 4.86
C ASP A 40 20.83 -8.30 5.57
N HIS A 41 21.46 -7.40 4.80
CA HIS A 41 22.06 -6.20 5.38
C HIS A 41 21.03 -5.28 6.06
N VAL A 42 19.84 -5.12 5.46
CA VAL A 42 18.75 -4.32 6.06
C VAL A 42 18.28 -4.95 7.38
N ARG A 43 18.16 -6.28 7.47
CA ARG A 43 17.78 -6.96 8.73
C ARG A 43 18.79 -6.73 9.84
N GLU A 44 20.08 -6.68 9.51
CA GLU A 44 21.16 -6.48 10.47
C GLU A 44 21.24 -5.03 10.96
N VAL A 45 21.22 -4.07 10.04
CA VAL A 45 21.54 -2.66 10.34
C VAL A 45 20.29 -1.80 10.60
N ASP A 46 19.14 -2.17 10.04
CA ASP A 46 17.88 -1.43 10.18
C ASP A 46 16.67 -2.35 10.37
N SER A 47 16.75 -3.23 11.38
CA SER A 47 15.71 -4.21 11.71
C SER A 47 14.33 -3.60 11.99
N THR A 48 14.27 -2.33 12.40
CA THR A 48 13.03 -1.59 12.70
C THR A 48 12.59 -0.63 11.58
N PHE A 49 13.30 -0.59 10.46
CA PHE A 49 12.98 0.26 9.30
C PHE A 49 12.86 1.76 9.62
N LYS A 50 13.85 2.31 10.34
CA LYS A 50 13.95 3.73 10.73
C LYS A 50 13.99 4.65 9.51
N GLY A 51 14.55 4.17 8.40
CA GLY A 51 14.52 4.87 7.12
C GLY A 51 15.66 4.46 6.20
N PHE A 52 15.47 4.68 4.90
CA PHE A 52 16.46 4.30 3.89
C PHE A 52 17.82 4.98 4.07
N GLY A 53 17.89 6.13 4.77
CA GLY A 53 19.14 6.81 5.07
C GLY A 53 20.13 5.96 5.89
N THR A 54 19.63 5.01 6.70
CA THR A 54 20.48 4.12 7.51
C THR A 54 21.30 3.17 6.64
N VAL A 55 20.77 2.78 5.48
CA VAL A 55 21.42 1.82 4.55
C VAL A 55 21.97 2.49 3.29
N SER A 56 21.75 3.79 3.10
CA SER A 56 22.10 4.47 1.85
C SER A 56 23.60 4.47 1.56
N GLY A 57 24.46 4.60 2.59
CA GLY A 57 25.91 4.56 2.41
C GLY A 57 26.40 3.21 1.88
N TRP A 58 25.81 2.10 2.35
CA TRP A 58 26.10 0.76 1.82
C TRP A 58 25.59 0.61 0.39
N VAL A 59 24.37 1.08 0.12
CA VAL A 59 23.78 1.05 -1.23
C VAL A 59 24.66 1.82 -2.21
N ASP A 60 25.12 3.02 -1.88
CA ASP A 60 25.99 3.82 -2.76
C ASP A 60 27.30 3.08 -3.10
N GLY A 61 27.89 2.38 -2.13
CA GLY A 61 29.05 1.53 -2.34
C GLY A 61 28.75 0.34 -3.26
N LYS A 62 27.63 -0.35 -3.04
CA LYS A 62 27.20 -1.50 -3.86
C LYS A 62 26.81 -1.08 -5.28
N VAL A 63 26.13 0.05 -5.47
CA VAL A 63 25.81 0.57 -6.81
C VAL A 63 27.08 0.84 -7.59
N LYS A 64 28.10 1.46 -6.98
CA LYS A 64 29.42 1.62 -7.63
C LYS A 64 30.05 0.29 -8.02
N GLY A 65 29.93 -0.73 -7.17
CA GLY A 65 30.39 -2.10 -7.50
C GLY A 65 29.65 -2.70 -8.69
N ILE A 66 28.32 -2.59 -8.71
CA ILE A 66 27.46 -3.09 -9.79
C ILE A 66 27.76 -2.41 -11.13
N LEU A 67 27.99 -1.09 -11.13
CA LEU A 67 28.33 -0.34 -12.34
C LEU A 67 29.67 -0.79 -12.95
N ASN A 68 30.58 -1.36 -12.16
CA ASN A 68 31.86 -1.88 -12.63
C ASN A 68 31.79 -3.33 -13.13
N MET A 69 30.64 -4.00 -13.01
CA MET A 69 30.46 -5.38 -13.51
C MET A 69 30.52 -5.41 -15.04
N PRO A 70 31.19 -6.40 -15.66
CA PRO A 70 31.34 -6.48 -17.12
C PRO A 70 30.03 -6.35 -17.91
N GLU A 71 28.95 -6.90 -17.37
CA GLU A 71 27.61 -6.96 -17.98
C GLU A 71 26.89 -5.61 -17.98
N ILE A 72 27.33 -4.67 -17.14
CA ILE A 72 26.69 -3.34 -16.96
C ILE A 72 27.64 -2.23 -17.39
N ARG A 73 28.95 -2.38 -17.16
CA ARG A 73 29.98 -1.36 -17.35
C ARG A 73 29.94 -0.70 -18.73
N SER A 74 29.87 -1.49 -19.80
CA SER A 74 29.83 -0.95 -21.17
C SER A 74 28.67 0.02 -21.40
N ASN A 75 27.50 -0.25 -20.81
CA ASN A 75 26.32 0.61 -20.96
C ASN A 75 26.31 1.74 -19.92
N ALA A 76 26.86 1.47 -18.73
CA ALA A 76 27.00 2.46 -17.66
C ALA A 76 28.01 3.55 -18.02
N ASP A 77 29.05 3.26 -18.80
CA ASP A 77 30.01 4.25 -19.27
C ASP A 77 29.36 5.27 -20.24
N GLU A 78 28.31 4.87 -20.97
CA GLU A 78 27.54 5.76 -21.85
C GLU A 78 26.59 6.69 -21.08
N ASP A 79 25.96 6.21 -20.00
CA ASP A 79 25.08 7.01 -19.13
C ASP A 79 25.22 6.64 -17.64
N PRO A 80 26.29 7.09 -16.98
CA PRO A 80 26.58 6.67 -15.60
C PRO A 80 25.54 7.20 -14.62
N LYS A 81 24.98 8.39 -14.88
CA LYS A 81 23.97 9.02 -14.01
C LYS A 81 22.62 8.30 -14.12
N GLY A 82 22.20 7.93 -15.33
CA GLY A 82 20.97 7.18 -15.55
C GLY A 82 21.00 5.80 -14.91
N PHE A 83 22.09 5.04 -15.11
CA PHE A 83 22.27 3.72 -14.50
C PHE A 83 22.34 3.78 -12.98
N THR A 84 23.12 4.72 -12.42
CA THR A 84 23.18 4.93 -10.96
C THR A 84 21.79 5.16 -10.39
N LYS A 85 21.00 6.05 -11.01
CA LYS A 85 19.65 6.37 -10.56
C LYS A 85 18.71 5.17 -10.67
N SER A 86 18.74 4.44 -11.79
CA SER A 86 17.90 3.26 -12.01
C SER A 86 18.18 2.17 -10.98
N ILE A 87 19.44 1.83 -10.75
CA ILE A 87 19.85 0.82 -9.77
C ILE A 87 19.50 1.29 -8.36
N SER A 88 19.83 2.53 -7.98
CA SER A 88 19.49 3.08 -6.65
C SER A 88 17.99 3.06 -6.37
N ASN A 89 17.17 3.35 -7.39
CA ASN A 89 15.71 3.25 -7.27
C ASN A 89 15.25 1.81 -7.04
N MET A 90 15.92 0.80 -7.58
CA MET A 90 15.58 -0.61 -7.30
C MET A 90 15.78 -0.94 -5.81
N PHE A 91 16.93 -0.57 -5.22
CA PHE A 91 17.17 -0.73 -3.78
C PHE A 91 16.12 0.01 -2.94
N ARG A 92 15.86 1.28 -3.29
CA ARG A 92 14.90 2.12 -2.56
C ARG A 92 13.46 1.59 -2.65
N ASN A 93 13.07 1.09 -3.81
CA ASN A 93 11.76 0.48 -4.01
C ASN A 93 11.65 -0.85 -3.26
N HIS A 94 12.68 -1.69 -3.31
CA HIS A 94 12.68 -2.95 -2.57
C HIS A 94 12.59 -2.72 -1.06
N TYR A 95 13.37 -1.77 -0.53
CA TYR A 95 13.31 -1.39 0.89
C TYR A 95 11.90 -0.92 1.30
N ASN A 96 11.32 0.05 0.58
CA ASN A 96 10.05 0.67 0.99
C ASN A 96 8.83 -0.21 0.70
N ASN A 97 8.82 -0.93 -0.42
CA ASN A 97 7.64 -1.64 -0.90
C ASN A 97 7.65 -3.13 -0.58
N VAL A 98 8.82 -3.74 -0.41
CA VAL A 98 8.93 -5.17 -0.09
C VAL A 98 9.27 -5.31 1.39
N LEU A 99 10.49 -4.96 1.79
CA LEU A 99 10.99 -5.26 3.14
C LEU A 99 10.18 -4.54 4.24
N LYS A 100 9.99 -3.23 4.12
CA LYS A 100 9.25 -2.44 5.12
C LYS A 100 7.77 -2.83 5.20
N LYS A 101 7.15 -3.17 4.07
CA LYS A 101 5.75 -3.65 4.06
C LYS A 101 5.65 -5.03 4.69
N SER A 102 6.52 -5.96 4.33
CA SER A 102 6.56 -7.31 4.91
C SER A 102 6.82 -7.27 6.41
N TYR A 103 7.69 -6.39 6.90
CA TYR A 103 7.91 -6.19 8.34
C TYR A 103 6.64 -5.71 9.06
N ARG A 104 5.95 -4.71 8.51
CA ARG A 104 4.68 -4.23 9.08
C ARG A 104 3.59 -5.30 9.10
N LEU A 105 3.48 -6.07 8.02
CA LEU A 105 2.57 -7.21 7.94
C LEU A 105 2.99 -8.33 8.89
N GLY A 106 4.28 -8.58 9.06
CA GLY A 106 4.83 -9.59 9.98
C GLY A 106 4.60 -9.25 11.45
N LEU A 107 4.71 -7.97 11.83
CA LEU A 107 4.24 -7.48 13.14
C LEU A 107 2.73 -7.69 13.30
N SER A 108 1.98 -7.57 12.20
CA SER A 108 0.54 -7.83 12.17
C SER A 108 0.19 -9.33 12.04
N SER A 109 1.17 -10.24 11.95
CA SER A 109 0.92 -11.69 11.71
C SER A 109 1.47 -12.59 12.82
N THR A 110 2.09 -12.03 13.86
CA THR A 110 2.53 -12.80 15.04
C THR A 110 1.45 -12.92 16.12
N GLY A 111 0.28 -12.33 15.88
CA GLY A 111 -0.95 -12.67 16.60
C GLY A 111 -1.82 -13.50 15.69
N ASP A 112 -2.29 -14.64 16.20
CA ASP A 112 -3.45 -15.36 15.69
C ASP A 112 -4.48 -14.35 15.10
N PRO A 113 -4.93 -14.49 13.84
CA PRO A 113 -5.94 -13.57 13.27
C PRO A 113 -7.25 -13.56 14.06
N SER A 114 -7.43 -14.49 15.03
CA SER A 114 -8.53 -14.50 15.99
C SER A 114 -8.23 -13.80 17.34
N SER A 115 -7.03 -13.23 17.55
CA SER A 115 -6.62 -12.69 18.86
C SER A 115 -5.82 -11.38 18.80
N GLN A 116 -5.80 -10.67 17.66
CA GLN A 116 -5.37 -9.27 17.66
C GLN A 116 -6.45 -8.39 18.26
N ALA A 117 -6.47 -8.32 19.59
CA ALA A 117 -6.90 -7.10 20.23
C ALA A 117 -5.99 -5.99 19.71
N LEU A 118 -6.56 -5.08 18.93
CA LEU A 118 -5.96 -3.77 18.67
C LEU A 118 -5.47 -3.20 20.01
N PRO A 119 -4.38 -2.39 20.04
CA PRO A 119 -4.12 -1.60 21.24
C PRO A 119 -5.45 -0.92 21.62
N PRO A 120 -5.83 -0.86 22.90
CA PRO A 120 -7.05 -0.16 23.28
C PRO A 120 -6.86 1.28 22.82
N VAL A 121 -7.35 1.56 21.63
CA VAL A 121 -7.52 2.91 21.16
C VAL A 121 -8.50 3.46 22.16
N ASP A 122 -8.17 4.60 22.76
CA ASP A 122 -9.09 5.31 23.62
C ASP A 122 -10.34 5.55 22.77
N ASP A 123 -11.32 4.68 22.97
CA ASP A 123 -12.25 4.24 21.92
C ASP A 123 -13.15 5.39 21.50
N GLY A 124 -13.26 6.41 22.37
CA GLY A 124 -13.96 7.65 22.13
C GLY A 124 -13.49 8.41 20.89
N PHE A 125 -12.19 8.49 20.58
CA PHE A 125 -11.76 9.29 19.42
C PHE A 125 -12.05 8.61 18.09
N VAL A 126 -11.88 7.29 18.00
CA VAL A 126 -12.22 6.54 16.77
C VAL A 126 -13.73 6.44 16.60
N LYS A 127 -14.50 6.28 17.69
CA LYS A 127 -15.97 6.36 17.65
C LYS A 127 -16.48 7.69 17.09
N LEU A 128 -15.85 8.82 17.45
CA LEU A 128 -16.21 10.15 16.90
C LEU A 128 -15.93 10.30 15.39
N LEU A 129 -15.11 9.41 14.81
CA LEU A 129 -14.83 9.40 13.38
C LEU A 129 -15.72 8.42 12.60
N LEU A 130 -16.43 7.52 13.31
CA LEU A 130 -17.34 6.56 12.72
C LEU A 130 -18.77 7.11 12.70
N PRO A 131 -19.55 6.88 11.63
CA PRO A 131 -20.97 7.21 11.64
C PRO A 131 -21.70 6.39 12.71
N PRO A 132 -22.76 6.96 13.32
CA PRO A 132 -23.50 6.30 14.40
C PRO A 132 -24.07 4.95 13.94
N LEU A 133 -24.15 4.00 14.88
CA LEU A 133 -24.71 2.69 14.61
C LEU A 133 -26.18 2.83 14.22
N THR A 134 -26.56 2.30 13.05
CA THR A 134 -27.96 2.34 12.59
C THR A 134 -28.65 1.03 12.90
N GLY A 135 -29.98 1.06 13.10
CA GLY A 135 -30.77 -0.16 13.30
C GLY A 135 -30.60 -1.18 12.16
N ARG A 136 -30.38 -0.69 10.93
CA ARG A 136 -30.09 -1.55 9.78
C ARG A 136 -28.73 -2.26 9.89
N HIS A 137 -27.70 -1.60 10.40
CA HIS A 137 -26.40 -2.21 10.64
C HIS A 137 -26.48 -3.28 11.73
N LEU A 138 -27.24 -3.01 12.81
CA LEU A 138 -27.48 -3.98 13.87
C LEU A 138 -28.25 -5.20 13.36
N TYR A 139 -29.31 -4.96 12.58
CA TYR A 139 -30.08 -6.02 11.91
C TYR A 139 -29.21 -6.86 10.96
N GLU A 140 -28.35 -6.23 10.16
CA GLU A 140 -27.39 -6.93 9.29
C GLU A 140 -26.44 -7.82 10.10
N ALA A 141 -25.90 -7.30 11.20
CA ALA A 141 -24.95 -8.01 12.05
C ALA A 141 -25.57 -9.27 12.67
N GLU A 142 -26.78 -9.17 13.23
CA GLU A 142 -27.46 -10.29 13.89
C GLU A 142 -28.06 -11.29 12.89
N ASN A 143 -28.49 -10.86 11.71
CA ASN A 143 -29.17 -11.71 10.72
C ASN A 143 -28.25 -12.14 9.55
N LYS A 144 -26.94 -11.90 9.66
CA LYS A 144 -25.98 -12.09 8.58
C LYS A 144 -26.00 -13.50 7.98
N ALA A 145 -26.08 -14.52 8.82
CA ALA A 145 -26.11 -15.92 8.40
C ALA A 145 -27.38 -16.22 7.57
N ALA A 146 -28.55 -15.85 8.09
CA ALA A 146 -29.83 -16.04 7.40
C ALA A 146 -29.90 -15.29 6.07
N LEU A 147 -29.39 -14.05 6.02
CA LEU A 147 -29.33 -13.26 4.79
C LEU A 147 -28.38 -13.88 3.74
N ASN A 148 -27.27 -14.47 4.17
CA ASN A 148 -26.36 -15.18 3.27
C ASN A 148 -26.97 -16.48 2.74
N GLU A 149 -27.71 -17.22 3.56
CA GLU A 149 -28.43 -18.41 3.11
C GLU A 149 -29.50 -18.05 2.09
N GLN A 150 -30.29 -17.00 2.34
CA GLN A 150 -31.28 -16.48 1.37
C GLN A 150 -30.64 -16.04 0.05
N ARG A 151 -29.48 -15.39 0.12
CA ARG A 151 -28.71 -14.98 -1.06
C ARG A 151 -28.27 -16.19 -1.89
N VAL A 152 -27.73 -17.22 -1.25
CA VAL A 152 -27.24 -18.44 -1.92
C VAL A 152 -28.41 -19.24 -2.48
N ALA A 153 -29.49 -19.41 -1.72
CA ALA A 153 -30.69 -20.14 -2.15
C ALA A 153 -31.47 -19.43 -3.27
N GLY A 154 -31.54 -18.10 -3.23
CA GLY A 154 -32.22 -17.28 -4.24
C GLY A 154 -31.40 -16.99 -5.50
N GLY A 155 -30.14 -17.43 -5.58
CA GLY A 155 -29.25 -17.17 -6.71
C GLY A 155 -28.93 -15.68 -6.92
N VAL A 156 -29.16 -14.82 -5.92
CA VAL A 156 -28.95 -13.38 -6.01
C VAL A 156 -27.47 -13.08 -5.74
N GLY A 157 -26.73 -12.61 -6.74
CA GLY A 157 -25.30 -12.30 -6.59
C GLY A 157 -25.00 -11.17 -5.59
N ASN A 158 -25.96 -10.27 -5.36
CA ASN A 158 -25.78 -9.04 -4.58
C ASN A 158 -26.38 -9.15 -3.17
N TYR A 159 -25.52 -9.34 -2.17
CA TYR A 159 -25.89 -9.38 -0.74
C TYR A 159 -26.62 -8.11 -0.28
N GLN A 160 -26.18 -6.93 -0.75
CA GLN A 160 -26.77 -5.64 -0.36
C GLN A 160 -28.22 -5.50 -0.82
N HIS A 161 -28.57 -6.15 -1.94
CA HIS A 161 -29.96 -6.20 -2.40
C HIS A 161 -30.82 -7.06 -1.46
N VAL A 162 -30.33 -8.22 -1.05
CA VAL A 162 -31.05 -9.12 -0.13
C VAL A 162 -31.27 -8.45 1.22
N LEU A 163 -30.23 -7.83 1.78
CA LEU A 163 -30.33 -7.05 3.02
C LEU A 163 -31.35 -5.90 2.89
N LYS A 164 -31.33 -5.17 1.77
CA LYS A 164 -32.27 -4.07 1.55
C LYS A 164 -33.71 -4.57 1.51
N VAL A 165 -34.00 -5.64 0.77
CA VAL A 165 -35.35 -6.21 0.67
C VAL A 165 -35.82 -6.74 2.03
N ALA A 166 -34.95 -7.41 2.79
CA ALA A 166 -35.28 -7.91 4.11
C ALA A 166 -35.58 -6.78 5.10
N TRP A 167 -34.75 -5.74 5.11
CA TRP A 167 -34.96 -4.54 5.93
C TRP A 167 -36.21 -3.76 5.52
N ASP A 168 -36.41 -3.55 4.22
CA ASP A 168 -37.58 -2.86 3.67
C ASP A 168 -38.86 -3.71 3.79
N GLY A 169 -38.75 -5.00 4.11
CA GLY A 169 -39.86 -5.90 4.40
C GLY A 169 -40.27 -5.92 5.87
N LEU A 170 -39.48 -5.35 6.78
CA LEU A 170 -39.85 -5.21 8.18
C LEU A 170 -40.98 -4.19 8.33
N ASP A 171 -41.91 -4.45 9.23
CA ASP A 171 -42.93 -3.52 9.68
C ASP A 171 -42.31 -2.34 10.45
N GLY A 172 -43.06 -1.24 10.55
CA GLY A 172 -42.56 0.00 11.16
C GLY A 172 -42.19 -0.16 12.63
N ASP A 173 -42.92 -1.00 13.36
CA ASP A 173 -42.68 -1.26 14.78
C ASP A 173 -41.39 -2.07 14.97
N ALA A 174 -41.22 -3.16 14.21
CA ALA A 174 -39.97 -3.93 14.23
C ALA A 174 -38.75 -3.09 13.83
N ARG A 175 -38.85 -2.20 12.82
CA ARG A 175 -37.73 -1.29 12.48
C ARG A 175 -37.40 -0.32 13.62
N SER A 176 -38.43 0.22 14.26
CA SER A 176 -38.27 1.14 15.39
C SER A 176 -37.58 0.46 16.57
N GLU A 177 -37.87 -0.82 16.82
CA GLU A 177 -37.15 -1.62 17.83
C GLU A 177 -35.67 -1.77 17.50
N TRP A 178 -35.31 -2.06 16.24
CA TRP A 178 -33.90 -2.13 15.83
C TRP A 178 -33.18 -0.78 15.93
N GLU A 179 -33.84 0.31 15.57
CA GLU A 179 -33.28 1.66 15.72
C GLU A 179 -33.09 2.06 17.19
N GLN A 180 -34.04 1.70 18.06
CA GLN A 180 -33.94 1.95 19.49
C GLN A 180 -32.81 1.12 20.11
N ARG A 181 -32.72 -0.16 19.77
CA ARG A 181 -31.63 -1.03 20.22
C ARG A 181 -30.26 -0.54 19.76
N ALA A 182 -30.14 -0.04 18.53
CA ALA A 182 -28.88 0.51 18.03
C ALA A 182 -28.44 1.75 18.83
N ARG A 183 -29.38 2.60 19.26
CA ARG A 183 -29.09 3.75 20.14
C ARG A 183 -28.71 3.32 21.56
N ASP A 184 -29.40 2.31 22.09
CA ASP A 184 -29.13 1.79 23.43
C ASP A 184 -27.76 1.10 23.47
N GLU A 185 -27.40 0.35 22.43
CA GLU A 185 -26.06 -0.23 22.27
C GLU A 185 -24.98 0.83 22.06
N GLU A 186 -25.27 1.97 21.41
CA GLU A 186 -24.33 3.09 21.32
C GLU A 186 -24.11 3.76 22.69
N GLY A 187 -25.18 3.92 23.48
CA GLY A 187 -25.11 4.55 24.81
C GLY A 187 -24.52 3.67 25.92
N ASN A 188 -24.53 2.34 25.78
CA ASN A 188 -24.03 1.41 26.81
C ASN A 188 -22.51 1.21 26.75
N ILE A 189 -21.81 1.79 25.76
CA ILE A 189 -20.34 1.71 25.60
C ILE A 189 -19.66 3.00 26.12
N ASP A 190 -20.43 3.91 26.74
CA ASP A 190 -19.96 5.17 27.36
C ASP A 190 -19.90 5.10 28.91
N GLN A 191 -20.22 3.95 29.52
CA GLN A 191 -20.06 3.66 30.96
C GLN A 191 -18.89 2.71 31.23
#